data_AF-A0A1G6GE35-F1
#
_entry.id   AF-A0A1G6GE35-F1
#
_cell.length_a   1.000
_cell.length_b   1.000
_cell.length_c   1.000
_cell.angle_alpha   90.00
_cell.angle_beta   90.00
_cell.angle_gamma   90.00
#
_symmetry.space_group_name_H-M   'P 1'
#
loop_
_entity.id
_entity.type
_entity.pdbx_description
1 polymer ?
#
loop_
_entity_poly.entity_id
_entity_poly.type
_entity_poly.pdbx_seq_one_letter_code
_entity_poly.pdbx_strand_id
1 'polypeptide(L)'
;MTTLTLDEVRNTKFHMARRAGYEVTDVDLFVDRVEASFAKLVEENEMLRRQVEALQQAADNAAEAQQATSQFQPVMEEPEPSPVAVAPAPAPEPVPAPVAQPVQAGIERIVVTTSSEASPAVVRLVQMATEQAERLVAEAETEAHSTIESANRQASETIENADRQASETIENANRQASETIDNANRQATEAVDGANRQAHEITTDAQTRADRIQSEARVNAERLVNEAQSRADNLDNEVNMRRAELFSGLEDERDQLQRNVVALREYESTFRRNFGDRIRQQLAALEEAVFEPENRPALAQDLESRGQQGSSTPRLDALMGGK
;
A
#
# COMPACT_ATOMS: atom_id res chain seq x y z
N MET A 1 6.79 -24.43 6.23
CA MET A 1 5.33 -24.30 6.04
C MET A 1 5.08 -24.34 4.55
N THR A 2 4.38 -25.35 4.05
CA THR A 2 4.02 -25.48 2.63
C THR A 2 2.91 -24.47 2.35
N THR A 3 3.27 -23.27 1.89
CA THR A 3 2.31 -22.20 1.54
C THR A 3 1.75 -22.46 0.16
N LEU A 4 0.42 -22.41 0.02
CA LEU A 4 -0.23 -22.52 -1.28
C LEU A 4 0.26 -21.41 -2.22
N THR A 5 0.56 -21.75 -3.47
CA THR A 5 0.84 -20.77 -4.53
C THR A 5 -0.45 -20.31 -5.21
N LEU A 6 -0.41 -19.17 -5.91
CA LEU A 6 -1.58 -18.63 -6.62
C LEU A 6 -2.15 -19.63 -7.65
N ASP A 7 -1.27 -20.38 -8.31
CA ASP A 7 -1.65 -21.43 -9.27
C ASP A 7 -2.24 -22.67 -8.59
N GLU A 8 -1.88 -22.95 -7.34
CA GLU A 8 -2.47 -24.04 -6.56
C GLU A 8 -3.89 -23.69 -6.12
N VAL A 9 -4.15 -22.45 -5.70
CA VAL A 9 -5.52 -22.00 -5.37
C VAL A 9 -6.42 -22.09 -6.61
N ARG A 10 -5.94 -21.64 -7.77
CA ARG A 10 -6.66 -21.71 -9.06
C ARG A 10 -7.01 -23.12 -9.50
N ASN A 11 -6.13 -24.08 -9.24
CA ASN A 11 -6.32 -25.46 -9.66
C ASN A 11 -7.04 -26.32 -8.61
N THR A 12 -7.40 -25.77 -7.45
CA THR A 12 -8.20 -26.50 -6.48
C THR A 12 -9.63 -26.67 -7.00
N LYS A 13 -10.03 -27.94 -7.18
CA LYS A 13 -11.40 -28.30 -7.58
C LYS A 13 -12.15 -28.87 -6.38
N PHE A 14 -13.26 -28.24 -6.01
CA PHE A 14 -14.14 -28.73 -4.96
C PHE A 14 -15.19 -29.69 -5.54
N HIS A 15 -15.48 -30.78 -4.83
CA HIS A 15 -16.53 -31.73 -5.21
C HIS A 15 -17.86 -31.38 -4.53
N MET A 16 -18.95 -31.32 -5.31
CA MET A 16 -20.29 -31.09 -4.81
C MET A 16 -20.76 -32.23 -3.88
N ALA A 17 -21.05 -31.91 -2.62
CA ALA A 17 -21.61 -32.86 -1.66
C ALA A 17 -23.13 -33.02 -1.87
N ARG A 18 -23.62 -34.25 -2.04
CA ARG A 18 -25.02 -34.57 -2.44
C ARG A 18 -26.14 -34.13 -1.48
N ARG A 19 -25.86 -33.50 -0.32
CA ARG A 19 -26.90 -33.23 0.70
C ARG A 19 -26.75 -31.98 1.57
N ALA A 20 -25.56 -31.37 1.64
CA ALA A 20 -25.31 -30.11 2.35
C ALA A 20 -23.92 -29.58 1.92
N GLY A 21 -23.83 -29.07 0.70
CA GLY A 21 -22.61 -28.45 0.18
C GLY A 21 -22.74 -26.94 0.13
N TYR A 22 -21.60 -26.24 0.14
CA TYR A 22 -21.56 -24.83 -0.25
C TYR A 22 -22.00 -24.70 -1.71
N GLU A 23 -22.71 -23.62 -2.01
CA GLU A 23 -23.18 -23.32 -3.37
C GLU A 23 -21.97 -23.00 -4.27
N VAL A 24 -22.00 -23.46 -5.53
CA VAL A 24 -20.82 -23.40 -6.41
C VAL A 24 -20.44 -21.95 -6.69
N THR A 25 -21.43 -21.08 -6.92
CA THR A 25 -21.20 -19.66 -7.19
C THR A 25 -20.60 -18.94 -5.98
N ASP A 26 -21.06 -19.24 -4.77
CA ASP A 26 -20.50 -18.69 -3.52
C ASP A 26 -19.05 -19.12 -3.29
N VAL A 27 -18.71 -20.36 -3.65
CA VAL A 27 -17.32 -20.87 -3.58
C VAL A 27 -16.44 -20.19 -4.63
N ASP A 28 -16.92 -20.03 -5.86
CA ASP A 28 -16.18 -19.36 -6.93
C ASP A 28 -15.92 -17.88 -6.58
N LEU A 29 -16.93 -17.15 -6.08
CA LEU A 29 -16.78 -15.77 -5.62
C LEU A 29 -15.81 -15.63 -4.44
N PHE A 30 -15.77 -16.63 -3.56
CA PHE A 30 -14.79 -16.66 -2.47
C PHE A 30 -13.38 -16.90 -2.99
N VAL A 31 -13.20 -17.83 -3.94
CA VAL A 31 -11.92 -18.10 -4.58
C VAL A 31 -11.39 -16.87 -5.30
N ASP A 32 -12.22 -16.15 -6.07
CA ASP A 32 -11.84 -14.88 -6.73
C ASP A 32 -11.34 -13.83 -5.71
N ARG A 33 -12.00 -13.73 -4.56
CA ARG A 33 -11.59 -12.80 -3.49
C ARG A 33 -10.27 -13.22 -2.83
N VAL A 34 -10.06 -14.52 -2.65
CA VAL A 34 -8.81 -15.07 -2.13
C VAL A 34 -7.69 -14.81 -3.12
N GLU A 35 -7.90 -15.01 -4.42
CA GLU A 35 -6.92 -14.71 -5.46
C GLU A 35 -6.53 -13.24 -5.47
N ALA A 36 -7.50 -12.32 -5.46
CA ALA A 36 -7.23 -10.89 -5.44
C ALA A 36 -6.43 -10.47 -4.18
N SER A 37 -6.78 -11.03 -3.03
CA SER A 37 -6.09 -10.75 -1.77
C SER A 37 -4.68 -11.33 -1.75
N PHE A 38 -4.49 -12.53 -2.32
CA PHE A 38 -3.20 -13.20 -2.38
C PHE A 38 -2.26 -12.51 -3.37
N ALA A 39 -2.76 -12.08 -4.54
CA ALA A 39 -2.00 -11.28 -5.50
C ALA A 39 -1.51 -9.97 -4.87
N LYS A 40 -2.38 -9.27 -4.15
CA LYS A 40 -2.01 -8.07 -3.39
C LYS A 40 -0.94 -8.36 -2.34
N LEU A 41 -1.07 -9.47 -1.60
CA LEU A 41 -0.10 -9.84 -0.56
C LEU A 41 1.28 -10.21 -1.15
N VAL A 42 1.30 -10.81 -2.34
CA VAL A 42 2.54 -11.10 -3.08
C VAL A 42 3.21 -9.80 -3.54
N GLU A 43 2.45 -8.87 -4.12
CA GLU A 43 2.96 -7.56 -4.53
C GLU A 43 3.50 -6.77 -3.33
N GLU A 44 2.80 -6.78 -2.20
CA GLU A 44 3.23 -6.14 -0.96
C GLU A 44 4.51 -6.79 -0.40
N ASN A 45 4.63 -8.13 -0.45
CA ASN A 45 5.86 -8.82 -0.07
C ASN A 45 7.04 -8.48 -0.98
N GLU A 46 6.82 -8.38 -2.30
CA GLU A 46 7.87 -7.96 -3.23
C GLU A 46 8.29 -6.51 -2.97
N MET A 47 7.32 -5.62 -2.73
CA MET A 47 7.58 -4.22 -2.40
C MET A 47 8.37 -4.10 -1.09
N LEU A 48 7.96 -4.80 -0.04
CA LEU A 48 8.66 -4.81 1.24
C LEU A 48 10.07 -5.41 1.12
N ARG A 49 10.25 -6.48 0.33
CA ARG A 49 11.58 -7.03 0.05
C ARG A 49 12.48 -6.03 -0.67
N ARG A 50 11.98 -5.33 -1.69
CA ARG A 50 12.71 -4.26 -2.37
C ARG A 50 13.05 -3.12 -1.42
N GLN A 51 12.15 -2.77 -0.50
CA GLN A 51 12.40 -1.74 0.51
C GLN A 51 13.49 -2.16 1.50
N VAL A 52 13.44 -3.40 2.00
CA VAL A 52 14.48 -3.95 2.87
C VAL A 52 15.82 -4.00 2.14
N GLU A 53 15.85 -4.43 0.88
CA GLU A 53 17.07 -4.47 0.06
C GLU A 53 17.64 -3.08 -0.17
N ALA A 54 16.80 -2.08 -0.47
CA ALA A 54 17.23 -0.69 -0.63
C ALA A 54 17.77 -0.10 0.70
N LEU A 55 17.11 -0.39 1.82
CA LEU A 55 17.59 0.02 3.15
C LEU A 55 18.89 -0.68 3.52
N GLN A 56 19.03 -1.95 3.16
CA GLN A 56 20.25 -2.72 3.39
C GLN A 56 21.40 -2.19 2.54
N GLN A 57 21.17 -1.90 1.26
CA GLN A 57 22.16 -1.24 0.40
C GLN A 57 22.53 0.16 0.92
N ALA A 58 21.56 0.93 1.43
CA ALA A 58 21.84 2.22 2.07
C ALA A 58 22.66 2.05 3.36
N ALA A 59 22.40 1.01 4.14
CA ALA A 59 23.15 0.68 5.35
C ALA A 59 24.56 0.18 5.04
N ASP A 60 24.73 -0.64 3.99
CA ASP A 60 26.03 -1.13 3.52
C ASP A 60 26.85 0.03 2.94
N ASN A 61 26.25 0.91 2.15
CA ASN A 61 26.90 2.15 1.69
C ASN A 61 27.26 3.09 2.85
N ALA A 62 26.43 3.16 3.90
CA ALA A 62 26.74 3.91 5.11
C ALA A 62 27.86 3.25 5.94
N ALA A 63 27.92 1.92 5.96
CA ALA A 63 28.99 1.16 6.60
C ALA A 63 30.31 1.25 5.83
N GLU A 64 30.28 1.25 4.50
CA GLU A 64 31.44 1.50 3.63
C GLU A 64 31.91 2.96 3.76
N ALA A 65 30.99 3.93 3.85
CA ALA A 65 31.32 5.31 4.18
C ALA A 65 31.92 5.42 5.59
N GLN A 66 31.41 4.70 6.59
CA GLN A 66 31.97 4.66 7.94
C GLN A 66 33.30 3.87 8.02
N GLN A 67 33.55 2.89 7.17
CA GLN A 67 34.86 2.21 7.06
C GLN A 67 35.89 3.08 6.34
N ALA A 68 35.49 3.83 5.30
CA ALA A 68 36.31 4.87 4.70
C ALA A 68 36.60 6.01 5.71
N THR A 69 35.63 6.34 6.59
CA THR A 69 35.84 7.33 7.67
C THR A 69 36.58 6.73 8.88
N SER A 70 36.59 5.41 9.08
CA SER A 70 37.39 4.76 10.13
C SER A 70 38.84 4.52 9.72
N GLN A 71 39.15 4.53 8.41
CA GLN A 71 40.51 4.67 7.90
C GLN A 71 40.99 6.13 7.84
N PHE A 72 40.09 7.09 8.02
CA PHE A 72 40.40 8.50 8.24
C PHE A 72 39.84 8.95 9.60
N GLN A 73 40.45 8.48 10.70
CA GLN A 73 40.22 9.12 12.00
C GLN A 73 40.50 10.63 11.87
N PRO A 74 39.51 11.51 12.09
CA PRO A 74 39.79 12.90 12.37
C PRO A 74 40.10 12.97 13.87
N VAL A 75 41.36 13.18 14.20
CA VAL A 75 41.73 13.67 15.54
C VAL A 75 41.14 15.09 15.64
N MET A 76 39.92 15.22 16.20
CA MET A 76 39.48 16.49 16.77
C MET A 76 40.12 16.60 18.15
N GLU A 77 41.30 17.20 18.18
CA GLU A 77 41.91 17.71 19.39
C GLU A 77 41.41 19.14 19.62
N GLU A 78 40.92 19.35 20.84
CA GLU A 78 40.40 20.58 21.42
C GLU A 78 41.47 21.70 21.40
N PRO A 79 41.14 22.96 21.05
CA PRO A 79 42.14 23.99 20.88
C PRO A 79 42.49 24.67 22.22
N GLU A 80 43.69 24.40 22.74
CA GLU A 80 44.44 25.38 23.54
C GLU A 80 45.82 25.64 22.90
N PRO A 81 46.37 26.86 23.02
CA PRO A 81 47.31 27.40 22.03
C PRO A 81 48.80 27.21 22.38
N SER A 82 49.60 27.12 21.30
CA SER A 82 51.04 27.49 21.14
C SER A 82 52.07 26.33 21.11
N PRO A 83 53.22 26.50 20.42
CA PRO A 83 53.38 26.54 18.96
C PRO A 83 54.46 25.52 18.50
N VAL A 84 54.29 24.85 17.36
CA VAL A 84 55.36 23.97 16.81
C VAL A 84 55.73 24.36 15.39
N ALA A 85 57.02 24.67 15.29
CA ALA A 85 57.91 24.53 14.14
C ALA A 85 57.41 23.59 13.02
N VAL A 86 57.42 24.11 11.79
CA VAL A 86 57.32 23.31 10.57
C VAL A 86 58.72 23.00 10.08
N ALA A 87 59.03 21.72 9.95
CA ALA A 87 60.04 21.21 9.03
C ALA A 87 59.31 20.59 7.82
N PRO A 88 59.71 20.88 6.57
CA PRO A 88 59.30 20.08 5.42
C PRO A 88 60.45 19.22 4.87
N ALA A 89 60.03 18.10 4.28
CA ALA A 89 60.83 17.03 3.68
C ALA A 89 61.44 17.38 2.30
N PRO A 90 62.38 16.56 1.76
CA PRO A 90 63.33 16.92 0.70
C PRO A 90 63.18 16.14 -0.63
N ALA A 91 63.88 16.60 -1.69
CA ALA A 91 64.64 15.86 -2.75
C ALA A 91 64.62 16.60 -4.13
N PRO A 92 65.55 16.35 -5.09
CA PRO A 92 67.01 16.48 -5.04
C PRO A 92 67.67 17.17 -6.29
N GLU A 93 68.89 17.70 -6.09
CA GLU A 93 70.10 17.85 -6.97
C GLU A 93 70.08 18.49 -8.39
N PRO A 94 71.05 19.39 -8.71
CA PRO A 94 72.42 18.98 -9.07
C PRO A 94 73.61 19.76 -8.44
N VAL A 95 74.60 18.99 -8.00
CA VAL A 95 76.09 19.09 -8.06
C VAL A 95 76.78 20.28 -8.79
N PRO A 96 78.10 20.57 -8.57
CA PRO A 96 78.85 20.78 -7.31
C PRO A 96 79.92 21.93 -7.43
N ALA A 97 80.19 22.71 -6.38
CA ALA A 97 81.46 23.45 -6.28
C ALA A 97 81.80 23.74 -4.81
N PRO A 98 83.07 23.57 -4.40
CA PRO A 98 83.45 23.41 -2.99
C PRO A 98 83.60 24.76 -2.30
N VAL A 99 82.90 24.96 -1.18
CA VAL A 99 83.14 26.13 -0.34
C VAL A 99 84.37 25.85 0.53
N ALA A 100 85.43 26.57 0.21
CA ALA A 100 86.69 26.56 0.91
C ALA A 100 86.53 26.96 2.38
N GLN A 101 87.22 26.23 3.24
CA GLN A 101 87.58 26.64 4.59
C GLN A 101 88.43 27.91 4.50
N PRO A 102 88.11 29.02 5.20
CA PRO A 102 89.12 30.00 5.51
C PRO A 102 89.89 29.45 6.71
N VAL A 103 90.88 28.61 6.43
CA VAL A 103 92.01 28.45 7.33
C VAL A 103 92.54 29.84 7.64
N GLN A 104 92.70 30.09 8.94
CA GLN A 104 93.37 31.24 9.53
C GLN A 104 94.75 31.42 8.89
N ALA A 105 94.83 32.20 7.82
CA ALA A 105 96.08 32.79 7.37
C ALA A 105 96.32 33.99 8.28
N GLY A 106 97.36 33.90 9.11
CA GLY A 106 97.79 34.97 9.98
C GLY A 106 97.87 36.28 9.20
N ILE A 107 97.19 37.30 9.69
CA ILE A 107 97.53 38.67 9.34
C ILE A 107 98.89 38.92 10.02
N GLU A 108 99.97 38.49 9.37
CA GLU A 108 101.28 39.06 9.64
C GLU A 108 101.15 40.54 9.30
N ARG A 109 100.96 41.35 10.34
CA ARG A 109 101.19 42.78 10.28
C ARG A 109 102.66 42.95 9.89
N ILE A 110 102.92 43.07 8.59
CA ILE A 110 104.19 43.57 8.07
C ILE A 110 104.26 45.02 8.56
N VAL A 111 104.87 45.19 9.73
CA VAL A 111 105.38 46.49 10.13
C VAL A 111 106.50 46.77 9.14
N VAL A 112 106.21 47.58 8.13
CA VAL A 112 107.25 48.25 7.36
C VAL A 112 107.90 49.21 8.35
N THR A 113 108.85 48.71 9.14
CA THR A 113 109.79 49.59 9.83
C THR A 113 110.55 50.25 8.70
N THR A 114 110.20 51.49 8.38
CA THR A 114 111.04 52.36 7.57
C THR A 114 112.31 52.56 8.39
N SER A 115 113.29 51.66 8.23
CA SER A 115 114.65 51.95 8.66
C SER A 115 115.00 53.27 7.97
N SER A 116 115.40 54.24 8.78
CA SER A 116 115.60 55.67 8.52
C SER A 116 116.56 56.02 7.36
N GLU A 117 116.90 55.10 6.46
CA GLU A 117 117.84 55.29 5.36
C GLU A 117 117.38 54.59 4.06
N ALA A 118 116.09 54.69 3.73
CA ALA A 118 115.64 54.37 2.38
C ALA A 118 115.97 55.56 1.45
N SER A 119 116.84 55.33 0.45
CA SER A 119 117.16 56.32 -0.58
C SER A 119 115.89 56.98 -1.14
N PRO A 120 115.91 58.29 -1.47
CA PRO A 120 114.72 59.08 -1.85
C PRO A 120 113.88 58.49 -3.00
N ALA A 121 114.44 57.58 -3.79
CA ALA A 121 113.72 56.81 -4.82
C ALA A 121 112.70 55.79 -4.24
N VAL A 122 112.98 55.15 -3.10
CA VAL A 122 112.12 54.10 -2.51
C VAL A 122 110.93 54.69 -1.79
N VAL A 123 111.11 55.79 -1.06
CA VAL A 123 109.99 56.54 -0.43
C VAL A 123 109.02 57.05 -1.50
N ARG A 124 109.56 57.52 -2.64
CA ARG A 124 108.75 57.98 -3.78
C ARG A 124 108.01 56.84 -4.47
N LEU A 125 108.58 55.63 -4.51
CA LEU A 125 107.91 54.44 -5.02
C LEU A 125 106.78 54.00 -4.08
N VAL A 126 107.00 53.98 -2.77
CA VAL A 126 105.96 53.63 -1.78
C VAL A 126 104.84 54.66 -1.81
N GLN A 127 105.15 55.94 -1.92
CA GLN A 127 104.13 56.99 -2.07
C GLN A 127 103.35 56.83 -3.38
N MET A 128 104.02 56.55 -4.50
CA MET A 128 103.35 56.30 -5.78
C MET A 128 102.49 55.04 -5.75
N ALA A 129 102.94 53.99 -5.04
CA ALA A 129 102.17 52.76 -4.82
C ALA A 129 100.98 52.98 -3.87
N THR A 130 101.12 53.85 -2.87
CA THR A 130 100.03 54.22 -1.95
C THR A 130 98.98 55.08 -2.67
N GLU A 131 99.41 56.06 -3.48
CA GLU A 131 98.51 56.85 -4.35
C GLU A 131 97.82 55.96 -5.39
N GLN A 132 98.51 54.96 -5.94
CA GLN A 132 97.90 53.97 -6.83
C GLN A 132 96.90 53.07 -6.09
N ALA A 133 97.20 52.63 -4.86
CA ALA A 133 96.29 51.84 -4.05
C ALA A 133 95.04 52.63 -3.65
N GLU A 134 95.19 53.89 -3.24
CA GLU A 134 94.07 54.78 -2.90
C GLU A 134 93.19 55.06 -4.12
N ARG A 135 93.79 55.26 -5.31
CA ARG A 135 93.03 55.37 -6.57
C ARG A 135 92.27 54.09 -6.90
N LEU A 136 92.92 52.93 -6.79
CA LEU A 136 92.26 51.65 -7.05
C LEU A 136 91.13 51.37 -6.05
N VAL A 137 91.30 51.76 -4.78
CA VAL A 137 90.25 51.63 -3.76
C VAL A 137 89.08 52.57 -4.07
N ALA A 138 89.34 53.84 -4.39
CA ALA A 138 88.28 54.79 -4.74
C ALA A 138 87.54 54.39 -6.03
N GLU A 139 88.25 53.85 -7.01
CA GLU A 139 87.67 53.30 -8.24
C GLU A 139 86.83 52.05 -7.96
N ALA A 140 87.33 51.14 -7.13
CA ALA A 140 86.60 49.95 -6.69
C ALA A 140 85.35 50.29 -5.85
N GLU A 141 85.42 51.30 -4.97
CA GLU A 141 84.28 51.79 -4.19
C GLU A 141 83.22 52.40 -5.10
N THR A 142 83.63 53.17 -6.11
CA THR A 142 82.71 53.77 -7.09
C THR A 142 82.05 52.68 -7.95
N GLU A 143 82.81 51.68 -8.38
CA GLU A 143 82.30 50.54 -9.15
C GLU A 143 81.35 49.67 -8.31
N ALA A 144 81.68 49.43 -7.04
CA ALA A 144 80.82 48.72 -6.10
C ALA A 144 79.50 49.46 -5.88
N HIS A 145 79.54 50.79 -5.69
CA HIS A 145 78.33 51.59 -5.56
C HIS A 145 77.47 51.56 -6.83
N SER A 146 78.07 51.71 -8.01
CA SER A 146 77.37 51.57 -9.30
C SER A 146 76.73 50.19 -9.46
N THR A 147 77.43 49.13 -9.03
CA THR A 147 76.92 47.75 -9.08
C THR A 147 75.75 47.55 -8.11
N ILE A 148 75.84 48.11 -6.90
CA ILE A 148 74.75 48.03 -5.91
C ILE A 148 73.53 48.82 -6.39
N GLU A 149 73.71 50.02 -6.94
CA GLU A 149 72.61 50.81 -7.47
C GLU A 149 71.92 50.14 -8.67
N SER A 150 72.70 49.57 -9.58
CA SER A 150 72.15 48.84 -10.73
C SER A 150 71.43 47.56 -10.29
N ALA A 151 71.99 46.80 -9.34
CA ALA A 151 71.35 45.63 -8.75
C ALA A 151 70.05 46.01 -8.01
N ASN A 152 70.05 47.09 -7.22
CA ASN A 152 68.85 47.58 -6.52
C ASN A 152 67.77 48.06 -7.49
N ARG A 153 68.15 48.72 -8.59
CA ARG A 153 67.22 49.14 -9.63
C ARG A 153 66.60 47.94 -10.32
N GLN A 154 67.42 46.97 -10.72
CA GLN A 154 66.95 45.73 -11.33
C GLN A 154 66.04 44.94 -10.38
N ALA A 155 66.40 44.84 -9.09
CA ALA A 155 65.56 44.19 -8.08
C ALA A 155 64.20 44.89 -7.95
N SER A 156 64.19 46.22 -7.87
CA SER A 156 62.96 47.01 -7.77
C SER A 156 62.06 46.82 -9.00
N GLU A 157 62.63 46.82 -10.20
CA GLU A 157 61.90 46.55 -11.44
C GLU A 157 61.32 45.13 -11.45
N THR A 158 62.07 44.12 -10.99
CA THR A 158 61.55 42.75 -10.93
C THR A 158 60.42 42.60 -9.91
N ILE A 159 60.50 43.28 -8.76
CA ILE A 159 59.45 43.27 -7.74
C ILE A 159 58.20 43.95 -8.28
N GLU A 160 58.32 45.13 -8.89
CA GLU A 160 57.17 45.85 -9.44
C GLU A 160 56.47 45.06 -10.56
N ASN A 161 57.25 44.40 -11.41
CA ASN A 161 56.70 43.53 -12.46
C ASN A 161 56.02 42.28 -11.86
N ALA A 162 56.60 41.67 -10.83
CA ALA A 162 56.01 40.53 -10.12
C ALA A 162 54.72 40.93 -9.39
N ASP A 163 54.69 42.07 -8.72
CA ASP A 163 53.52 42.60 -8.02
C ASP A 163 52.40 42.97 -9.00
N ARG A 164 52.74 43.55 -10.15
CA ARG A 164 51.77 43.83 -11.22
C ARG A 164 51.17 42.54 -11.77
N GLN A 165 52.00 41.55 -12.09
CA GLN A 165 51.55 40.25 -12.58
C GLN A 165 50.70 39.50 -11.55
N ALA A 166 51.08 39.55 -10.26
CA ALA A 166 50.31 38.96 -9.18
C ALA A 166 48.93 39.62 -9.03
N SER A 167 48.89 40.96 -9.06
CA SER A 167 47.64 41.72 -8.98
C SER A 167 46.70 41.41 -10.15
N GLU A 168 47.22 41.39 -11.38
CA GLU A 168 46.44 41.02 -12.57
C GLU A 168 45.90 39.58 -12.48
N THR A 169 46.71 38.64 -11.98
CA THR A 169 46.29 37.25 -11.83
C THR A 169 45.18 37.11 -10.78
N ILE A 170 45.30 37.83 -9.66
CA ILE A 170 44.29 37.85 -8.59
C ILE A 170 42.99 38.48 -9.11
N GLU A 171 43.06 39.61 -9.82
CA GLU A 171 41.88 40.25 -10.40
C GLU A 171 41.16 39.35 -11.42
N ASN A 172 41.92 38.69 -12.28
CA ASN A 172 41.36 37.75 -13.26
C ASN A 172 40.72 36.54 -12.58
N ALA A 173 41.38 35.98 -11.56
CA ALA A 173 40.82 34.88 -10.77
C ALA A 173 39.56 35.29 -10.03
N ASN A 174 39.54 36.48 -9.42
CA ASN A 174 38.37 37.02 -8.73
C ASN A 174 37.20 37.29 -9.69
N ARG A 175 37.48 37.83 -10.89
CA ARG A 175 36.47 38.05 -11.92
C ARG A 175 35.86 36.73 -12.37
N GLN A 176 36.69 35.73 -12.68
CA GLN A 176 36.23 34.41 -13.08
C GLN A 176 35.43 33.71 -11.96
N ALA A 177 35.86 33.84 -10.70
CA ALA A 177 35.13 33.32 -9.55
C ALA A 177 33.76 33.98 -9.41
N SER A 178 33.67 35.31 -9.52
CA SER A 178 32.40 36.05 -9.47
C SER A 178 31.46 35.61 -10.59
N GLU A 179 31.94 35.52 -11.82
CA GLU A 179 31.14 35.07 -12.96
C GLU A 179 30.62 33.65 -12.77
N THR A 180 31.45 32.75 -12.23
CA THR A 180 31.05 31.37 -11.96
C THR A 180 29.98 31.30 -10.88
N ILE A 181 30.12 32.08 -9.80
CA ILE A 181 29.13 32.17 -8.72
C ILE A 181 27.82 32.75 -9.27
N ASP A 182 27.87 33.80 -10.08
CA ASP A 182 26.68 34.42 -10.66
C ASP A 182 25.95 33.48 -11.63
N ASN A 183 26.70 32.71 -12.42
CA ASN A 183 26.12 31.69 -13.30
C ASN A 183 25.48 30.56 -12.49
N ALA A 184 26.16 30.07 -11.45
CA ALA A 184 25.63 29.02 -10.56
C ALA A 184 24.37 29.50 -9.82
N ASN A 185 24.37 30.74 -9.32
CA ASN A 185 23.22 31.34 -8.65
C ASN A 185 22.03 31.51 -9.60
N ARG A 186 22.26 31.94 -10.85
CA ARG A 186 21.21 32.04 -11.87
C ARG A 186 20.61 30.67 -12.18
N GLN A 187 21.46 29.66 -12.43
CA GLN A 187 20.99 28.29 -12.69
C GLN A 187 20.22 27.70 -11.50
N ALA A 188 20.70 27.92 -10.28
CA ALA A 188 20.01 27.47 -9.07
C ALA A 188 18.63 28.15 -8.94
N THR A 189 18.56 29.45 -9.18
CA THR A 189 17.30 30.21 -9.13
C THR A 189 16.31 29.72 -10.19
N GLU A 190 16.77 29.53 -11.43
CA GLU A 190 15.95 29.02 -12.53
C GLU A 190 15.45 27.60 -12.27
N ALA A 191 16.29 26.73 -11.70
CA ALA A 191 15.90 25.37 -11.33
C ALA A 191 14.84 25.36 -10.23
N VAL A 192 15.01 26.20 -9.20
CA VAL A 192 14.04 26.35 -8.11
C VAL A 192 12.72 26.93 -8.63
N ASP A 193 12.75 27.95 -9.47
CA ASP A 193 11.55 28.54 -10.08
C ASP A 193 10.86 27.58 -11.05
N GLY A 194 11.63 26.75 -11.77
CA GLY A 194 11.11 25.67 -12.59
C GLY A 194 10.36 24.63 -11.75
N ALA A 195 11.00 24.15 -10.69
CA ALA A 195 10.39 23.18 -9.77
C ALA A 195 9.14 23.75 -9.08
N ASN A 196 9.17 25.01 -8.65
CA ASN A 196 8.03 25.68 -8.03
C ASN A 196 6.84 25.82 -8.98
N ARG A 197 7.09 26.21 -10.25
CA ARG A 197 6.03 26.28 -11.28
C ARG A 197 5.42 24.91 -11.55
N GLN A 198 6.25 23.89 -11.72
CA GLN A 198 5.78 22.52 -11.96
C GLN A 198 4.98 21.98 -10.75
N ALA A 199 5.45 22.24 -9.53
CA ALA A 199 4.72 21.86 -8.32
C ALA A 199 3.35 22.55 -8.25
N HIS A 200 3.27 23.82 -8.60
CA HIS A 200 2.01 24.56 -8.62
C HIS A 200 1.05 24.06 -9.70
N GLU A 201 1.56 23.74 -10.89
CA GLU A 201 0.78 23.15 -11.98
C GLU A 201 0.20 21.79 -11.58
N ILE A 202 1.03 20.88 -11.04
CA ILE A 202 0.58 19.57 -10.57
C ILE A 202 -0.47 19.71 -9.47
N THR A 203 -0.26 20.64 -8.53
CA THR A 203 -1.23 20.88 -7.44
C THR A 203 -2.56 21.37 -7.98
N THR A 204 -2.53 22.29 -8.95
CA THR A 204 -3.74 22.87 -9.57
C THR A 204 -4.50 21.83 -10.40
N ASP A 205 -3.79 21.02 -11.19
CA ASP A 205 -4.39 19.92 -11.96
C ASP A 205 -4.98 18.85 -11.02
N ALA A 206 -4.25 18.48 -9.96
CA ALA A 206 -4.75 17.55 -8.95
C ALA A 206 -6.02 18.07 -8.25
N GLN A 207 -6.05 19.36 -7.88
CA GLN A 207 -7.24 20.00 -7.31
C GLN A 207 -8.42 19.98 -8.29
N THR A 208 -8.19 20.35 -9.55
CA THR A 208 -9.23 20.37 -10.59
C THR A 208 -9.80 18.96 -10.84
N ARG A 209 -8.93 17.94 -10.89
CA ARG A 209 -9.35 16.54 -11.02
C ARG A 209 -10.11 16.06 -9.80
N ALA A 210 -9.68 16.43 -8.59
CA ALA A 210 -10.37 16.09 -7.36
C ALA A 210 -11.79 16.70 -7.33
N ASP A 211 -11.93 17.98 -7.65
CA ASP A 211 -13.23 18.67 -7.70
C ASP A 211 -14.17 18.04 -8.73
N ARG A 212 -13.63 17.62 -9.88
CA ARG A 212 -14.37 16.90 -10.91
C ARG A 212 -14.87 15.55 -10.41
N ILE A 213 -13.99 14.72 -9.85
CA ILE A 213 -14.35 13.40 -9.31
C ILE A 213 -15.37 13.56 -8.19
N GLN A 214 -15.20 14.54 -7.30
CA GLN A 214 -16.14 14.80 -6.21
C GLN A 214 -17.52 15.21 -6.75
N SER A 215 -17.56 16.04 -7.80
CA SER A 215 -18.82 16.44 -8.44
C SER A 215 -19.50 15.25 -9.13
N GLU A 216 -18.75 14.44 -9.88
CA GLU A 216 -19.25 13.24 -10.54
C GLU A 216 -19.75 12.20 -9.52
N ALA A 217 -18.99 11.95 -8.45
CA ALA A 217 -19.36 11.07 -7.37
C ALA A 217 -20.63 11.54 -6.65
N ARG A 218 -20.77 12.84 -6.41
CA ARG A 218 -21.97 13.44 -5.81
C ARG A 218 -23.19 13.23 -6.70
N VAL A 219 -23.09 13.52 -7.99
CA VAL A 219 -24.19 13.32 -8.94
C VAL A 219 -24.58 11.85 -9.04
N ASN A 220 -23.60 10.93 -9.07
CA ASN A 220 -23.88 9.49 -9.11
C ASN A 220 -24.53 9.01 -7.81
N ALA A 221 -24.09 9.51 -6.65
CA ALA A 221 -24.71 9.22 -5.36
C ALA A 221 -26.16 9.71 -5.31
N GLU A 222 -26.43 10.95 -5.74
CA GLU A 222 -27.79 11.50 -5.84
C GLU A 222 -28.67 10.66 -6.78
N ARG A 223 -28.13 10.24 -7.93
CA ARG A 223 -28.82 9.34 -8.87
C ARG A 223 -29.14 7.99 -8.23
N LEU A 224 -28.19 7.36 -7.54
CA LEU A 224 -28.37 6.07 -6.88
C LEU A 224 -29.41 6.15 -5.76
N VAL A 225 -29.40 7.24 -4.98
CA VAL A 225 -30.39 7.47 -3.92
C VAL A 225 -31.79 7.61 -4.52
N ASN A 226 -31.95 8.41 -5.57
CA ASN A 226 -33.24 8.57 -6.25
C ASN A 226 -33.73 7.25 -6.86
N GLU A 227 -32.82 6.47 -7.47
CA GLU A 227 -33.14 5.16 -8.02
C GLU A 227 -33.55 4.16 -6.92
N ALA A 228 -32.84 4.14 -5.79
CA ALA A 228 -33.16 3.30 -4.64
C ALA A 228 -34.51 3.69 -4.02
N GLN A 229 -34.80 4.98 -3.88
CA GLN A 229 -36.09 5.49 -3.42
C GLN A 229 -37.23 5.07 -4.34
N SER A 230 -37.10 5.29 -5.65
CA SER A 230 -38.12 4.87 -6.62
C SER A 230 -38.35 3.35 -6.61
N ARG A 231 -37.29 2.54 -6.47
CA ARG A 231 -37.41 1.09 -6.33
C ARG A 231 -38.12 0.70 -5.02
N ALA A 232 -37.82 1.38 -3.91
CA ALA A 232 -38.50 1.16 -2.64
C ALA A 232 -40.00 1.48 -2.74
N ASP A 233 -40.36 2.63 -3.32
CA ASP A 233 -41.76 3.02 -3.51
C ASP A 233 -42.52 2.01 -4.39
N ASN A 234 -41.88 1.53 -5.47
CA ASN A 234 -42.47 0.51 -6.33
C ASN A 234 -42.67 -0.82 -5.60
N LEU A 235 -41.69 -1.25 -4.81
CA LEU A 235 -41.79 -2.46 -4.00
C LEU A 235 -42.89 -2.33 -2.94
N ASP A 236 -43.00 -1.18 -2.28
CA ASP A 236 -44.06 -0.92 -1.30
C ASP A 236 -45.45 -0.99 -1.94
N ASN A 237 -45.60 -0.43 -3.14
CA ASN A 237 -46.84 -0.56 -3.91
C ASN A 237 -47.14 -2.03 -4.27
N GLU A 238 -46.15 -2.78 -4.73
CA GLU A 238 -46.30 -4.19 -5.06
C GLU A 238 -46.68 -5.03 -3.83
N VAL A 239 -46.02 -4.81 -2.70
CA VAL A 239 -46.31 -5.49 -1.43
C VAL A 239 -47.73 -5.17 -0.99
N ASN A 240 -48.17 -3.90 -1.08
CA ASN A 240 -49.53 -3.50 -0.73
C ASN A 240 -50.57 -4.13 -1.66
N MET A 241 -50.30 -4.22 -2.97
CA MET A 241 -51.18 -4.90 -3.93
C MET A 241 -51.30 -6.39 -3.60
N ARG A 242 -50.16 -7.09 -3.47
CA ARG A 242 -50.15 -8.53 -3.11
C ARG A 242 -50.83 -8.79 -1.78
N ARG A 243 -50.62 -7.90 -0.80
CA ARG A 243 -51.29 -7.97 0.49
C ARG A 243 -52.81 -7.88 0.32
N ALA A 244 -53.30 -6.90 -0.44
CA ALA A 244 -54.72 -6.74 -0.68
C ALA A 244 -55.33 -7.95 -1.41
N GLU A 245 -54.63 -8.48 -2.42
CA GLU A 245 -55.03 -9.70 -3.14
C GLU A 245 -55.12 -10.91 -2.21
N LEU A 246 -54.12 -11.15 -1.37
CA LEU A 246 -54.10 -12.25 -0.40
C LEU A 246 -55.22 -12.10 0.63
N PHE A 247 -55.47 -10.89 1.14
CA PHE A 247 -56.57 -10.66 2.08
C PHE A 247 -57.92 -10.88 1.41
N SER A 248 -58.12 -10.40 0.17
CA SER A 248 -59.35 -10.67 -0.58
C SER A 248 -59.56 -12.18 -0.77
N GLY A 249 -58.51 -12.92 -1.13
CA GLY A 249 -58.60 -14.38 -1.28
C GLY A 249 -58.94 -15.09 0.03
N LEU A 250 -58.33 -14.68 1.16
CA LEU A 250 -58.65 -15.22 2.47
C LEU A 250 -60.08 -14.89 2.91
N GLU A 251 -60.60 -13.71 2.56
CA GLU A 251 -61.99 -13.34 2.82
C GLU A 251 -62.97 -14.18 1.99
N ASP A 252 -62.66 -14.42 0.72
CA ASP A 252 -63.45 -15.29 -0.15
C ASP A 252 -63.48 -16.74 0.37
N GLU A 253 -62.33 -17.28 0.79
CA GLU A 253 -62.22 -18.61 1.40
C GLU A 253 -62.99 -18.69 2.72
N ARG A 254 -62.87 -17.67 3.57
CA ARG A 254 -63.65 -17.55 4.81
C ARG A 254 -65.15 -17.61 4.50
N ASP A 255 -65.62 -16.83 3.53
CA ASP A 255 -67.04 -16.76 3.18
C ASP A 255 -67.54 -18.04 2.53
N GLN A 256 -66.70 -18.73 1.77
CA GLN A 256 -66.98 -20.06 1.25
C GLN A 256 -67.09 -21.08 2.38
N LEU A 257 -66.15 -21.09 3.33
CA LEU A 257 -66.19 -21.97 4.50
C LEU A 257 -67.43 -21.70 5.36
N GLN A 258 -67.80 -20.43 5.58
CA GLN A 258 -69.02 -20.06 6.28
C GLN A 258 -70.28 -20.61 5.58
N ARG A 259 -70.37 -20.45 4.26
CA ARG A 259 -71.47 -21.03 3.46
C ARG A 259 -71.53 -22.55 3.57
N ASN A 260 -70.38 -23.23 3.49
CA ASN A 260 -70.29 -24.68 3.64
C ASN A 260 -70.75 -25.14 5.04
N VAL A 261 -70.38 -24.42 6.10
CA VAL A 261 -70.82 -24.74 7.47
C VAL A 261 -72.34 -24.62 7.60
N VAL A 262 -72.95 -23.58 7.02
CA VAL A 262 -74.41 -23.43 7.01
C VAL A 262 -75.07 -24.58 6.25
N ALA A 263 -74.59 -24.89 5.05
CA ALA A 263 -75.12 -25.98 4.23
C ALA A 263 -75.02 -27.34 4.94
N LEU A 264 -73.90 -27.63 5.63
CA LEU A 264 -73.73 -28.85 6.43
C LEU A 264 -74.73 -28.92 7.59
N ARG A 265 -75.01 -27.81 8.27
CA ARG A 265 -76.01 -27.76 9.36
C ARG A 265 -77.43 -27.98 8.85
N GLU A 266 -77.78 -27.41 7.70
CA GLU A 266 -79.08 -27.64 7.06
C GLU A 266 -79.25 -29.09 6.61
N TYR A 267 -78.18 -29.67 6.02
CA TYR A 267 -78.12 -31.08 5.67
C TYR A 267 -78.31 -31.96 6.91
N GLU A 268 -77.59 -31.69 8.00
CA GLU A 268 -77.72 -32.43 9.26
C GLU A 268 -79.15 -32.34 9.83
N SER A 269 -79.73 -31.14 9.90
CA SER A 269 -81.09 -30.92 10.39
C SER A 269 -82.13 -31.70 9.56
N THR A 270 -81.99 -31.67 8.24
CA THR A 270 -82.88 -32.38 7.32
C THR A 270 -82.69 -33.89 7.42
N PHE A 271 -81.44 -34.36 7.50
CA PHE A 271 -81.12 -35.77 7.72
C PHE A 271 -81.72 -36.28 9.04
N ARG A 272 -81.55 -35.55 10.15
CA ARG A 272 -82.12 -35.91 11.46
C ARG A 272 -83.64 -35.97 11.43
N ARG A 273 -84.30 -35.02 10.75
CA ARG A 273 -85.76 -35.04 10.55
C ARG A 273 -86.19 -36.27 9.75
N ASN A 274 -85.62 -36.48 8.56
CA ASN A 274 -85.95 -37.61 7.69
C ASN A 274 -85.67 -38.96 8.38
N PHE A 275 -84.56 -39.09 9.09
CA PHE A 275 -84.22 -40.29 9.85
C PHE A 275 -85.20 -40.53 11.00
N GLY A 276 -85.54 -39.48 11.75
CA GLY A 276 -86.55 -39.55 12.81
C GLY A 276 -87.92 -39.96 12.28
N ASP A 277 -88.36 -39.37 11.17
CA ASP A 277 -89.61 -39.71 10.52
C ASP A 277 -89.59 -41.16 9.98
N ARG A 278 -88.47 -41.62 9.43
CA ARG A 278 -88.31 -43.01 9.00
C ARG A 278 -88.39 -43.99 10.17
N ILE A 279 -87.74 -43.71 11.29
CA ILE A 279 -87.85 -44.54 12.49
C ILE A 279 -89.28 -44.56 13.03
N ARG A 280 -89.95 -43.40 13.09
CA ARG A 280 -91.36 -43.32 13.51
C ARG A 280 -92.27 -44.11 12.60
N GLN A 281 -92.09 -44.02 11.28
CA GLN A 281 -92.82 -44.83 10.30
C GLN A 281 -92.58 -46.32 10.50
N GLN A 282 -91.32 -46.73 10.74
CA GLN A 282 -91.00 -48.14 11.02
C GLN A 282 -91.63 -48.62 12.33
N LEU A 283 -91.68 -47.77 13.37
CA LEU A 283 -92.32 -48.10 14.64
C LEU A 283 -93.85 -48.20 14.48
N ALA A 284 -94.47 -47.26 13.78
CA ALA A 284 -95.91 -47.30 13.49
C ALA A 284 -96.28 -48.54 12.67
N ALA A 285 -95.46 -48.91 11.68
CA ALA A 285 -95.66 -50.14 10.92
C ALA A 285 -95.52 -51.40 11.78
N LEU A 286 -94.67 -51.39 12.81
CA LEU A 286 -94.56 -52.50 13.78
C LEU A 286 -95.75 -52.55 14.76
N GLU A 287 -96.32 -51.40 15.12
CA GLU A 287 -97.48 -51.30 16.00
C GLU A 287 -98.79 -51.67 15.28
N GLU A 288 -98.94 -51.26 14.02
CA GLU A 288 -100.06 -51.62 13.15
C GLU A 288 -99.93 -53.05 12.59
N ALA A 289 -98.72 -53.61 12.57
CA ALA A 289 -98.52 -55.01 12.20
C ALA A 289 -99.27 -55.91 13.19
N VAL A 290 -100.45 -56.37 12.76
CA VAL A 290 -101.17 -57.46 13.39
C VAL A 290 -100.32 -58.72 13.20
N PHE A 291 -99.58 -59.11 14.23
CA PHE A 291 -98.83 -60.36 14.28
C PHE A 291 -99.74 -61.59 14.47
N GLU A 292 -101.01 -61.49 14.09
CA GLU A 292 -101.90 -62.64 14.01
C GLU A 292 -101.91 -63.14 12.57
N PRO A 293 -101.62 -64.43 12.32
CA PRO A 293 -101.79 -64.98 10.98
C PRO A 293 -103.29 -64.96 10.63
N GLU A 294 -103.69 -64.05 9.74
CA GLU A 294 -105.05 -63.99 9.15
C GLU A 294 -105.48 -65.35 8.57
N ASN A 295 -104.52 -66.19 8.19
CA ASN A 295 -104.77 -67.58 7.84
C ASN A 295 -104.61 -68.47 9.08
N ARG A 296 -105.74 -68.92 9.65
CA ARG A 296 -105.74 -70.15 10.45
C ARG A 296 -105.01 -71.23 9.63
N PRO A 297 -103.96 -71.88 10.16
CA PRO A 297 -103.21 -72.88 9.41
C PRO A 297 -104.18 -73.94 8.87
N ALA A 298 -104.01 -74.35 7.61
CA ALA A 298 -104.90 -75.27 6.90
C ALA A 298 -105.23 -76.56 7.70
N LEU A 299 -104.35 -76.95 8.62
CA LEU A 299 -104.53 -78.06 9.57
C LEU A 299 -105.75 -77.88 10.49
N ALA A 300 -106.15 -76.66 10.82
CA ALA A 300 -107.35 -76.37 11.61
C ALA A 300 -108.64 -76.41 10.77
N GLN A 301 -108.58 -76.03 9.50
CA GLN A 301 -109.72 -76.08 8.57
C GLN A 301 -110.03 -77.53 8.10
N ASP A 302 -109.02 -78.39 8.00
CA ASP A 302 -109.19 -79.82 7.68
C ASP A 302 -109.83 -80.65 8.82
N LEU A 303 -109.74 -80.18 10.06
CA LEU A 303 -110.38 -80.83 11.22
C LEU A 303 -111.89 -80.49 11.32
N GLU A 304 -112.30 -79.26 10.98
CA GLU A 304 -113.71 -78.85 10.94
C GLU A 304 -114.48 -79.52 9.77
N SER A 305 -113.83 -79.69 8.61
CA SER A 305 -114.44 -80.36 7.45
C SER A 305 -114.55 -81.88 7.61
N ARG A 306 -113.64 -82.52 8.37
CA ARG A 306 -113.75 -83.95 8.75
C ARG A 306 -114.81 -84.24 9.83
N GLY A 307 -115.24 -83.24 10.60
CA GLY A 307 -116.31 -83.39 11.60
C GLY A 307 -117.73 -83.41 11.01
N GLN A 308 -117.92 -82.98 9.76
CA GLN A 308 -119.23 -82.82 9.12
C GLN A 308 -119.55 -83.85 8.03
N GLN A 309 -118.61 -84.73 7.68
CA GLN A 309 -118.86 -85.85 6.75
C GLN A 309 -118.96 -87.15 7.55
N GLY A 310 -120.19 -87.61 7.74
CA GLY A 310 -120.54 -88.81 8.49
C GLY A 310 -119.73 -90.04 8.06
N SER A 311 -119.20 -90.73 9.07
CA SER A 311 -118.48 -91.99 8.98
C SER A 311 -119.38 -93.12 8.46
N SER A 312 -119.44 -93.32 7.14
CA SER A 312 -119.94 -94.55 6.54
C SER A 312 -118.79 -95.56 6.49
N THR A 313 -118.53 -96.24 7.61
CA THR A 313 -117.62 -97.38 7.64
C THR A 313 -118.45 -98.66 7.60
N PRO A 314 -118.42 -99.44 6.49
CA PRO A 314 -119.28 -100.63 6.30
C PRO A 314 -119.01 -101.78 7.29
N ARG A 315 -117.99 -101.65 8.16
CA ARG A 315 -117.57 -102.67 9.13
C ARG A 315 -118.22 -102.56 10.50
N LEU A 316 -118.90 -101.47 10.83
CA LEU A 316 -119.63 -101.31 12.10
C LEU A 316 -121.10 -101.75 11.99
N ASP A 317 -121.70 -101.69 10.80
CA ASP A 317 -123.09 -102.12 10.56
C ASP A 317 -123.26 -103.65 10.65
N ALA A 318 -122.20 -104.40 10.35
CA ALA A 318 -122.16 -105.87 10.53
C ALA A 318 -122.10 -106.33 12.00
N LEU A 319 -121.95 -105.40 12.95
CA LEU A 319 -121.95 -105.68 14.40
C LEU A 319 -123.22 -105.19 15.12
N MET A 320 -124.14 -104.52 14.42
CA MET A 320 -125.40 -104.01 14.97
C MET A 320 -126.65 -104.75 14.46
N GLY A 321 -126.51 -105.69 13.51
CA GLY A 321 -127.60 -106.52 12.97
C GLY A 321 -127.76 -107.91 13.60
N GLY A 322 -127.40 -108.06 14.88
CA GLY A 322 -127.52 -109.31 15.63
C GLY A 322 -128.79 -109.39 16.49
N LYS A 323 -129.96 -109.48 15.85
CA LYS A 323 -131.16 -110.28 16.23
C LYS A 323 -132.36 -109.93 15.34
#